data_AF-A0A831K8I8-F1
#
_entry.id   AF-A0A831K8I8-F1
#
_cell.length_a   1.000
_cell.length_b   1.000
_cell.length_c   1.000
_cell.angle_alpha   90.00
_cell.angle_beta   90.00
_cell.angle_gamma   90.00
#
_symmetry.space_group_name_H-M   'P 1'
#
loop_
_entity.id
_entity.type
_entity.pdbx_description
1 polymer ?
#
loop_
_entity_poly.entity_id
_entity_poly.type
_entity_poly.pdbx_seq_one_letter_code
_entity_poly.pdbx_strand_id
1 'polypeptide(L)' 'CGVGPIMALMVLASKLNKRKVTLLKYATSGDITGDKSAVVGYASIIFE' A
#
# COMPACT_ATOMS: atom_id res chain seq x y z
N CYS A 1 3.78 -6.13 7.49
CA CYS A 1 4.14 -5.31 6.31
C CYS A 1 3.82 -5.96 4.96
N GLY A 2 3.51 -7.26 4.85
CA GLY A 2 2.89 -7.81 3.63
C GLY A 2 3.77 -7.84 2.38
N VAL A 3 5.09 -7.82 2.54
CA VAL A 3 6.07 -7.71 1.44
C VAL A 3 5.91 -8.85 0.41
N GLY A 4 5.75 -10.09 0.86
CA GLY A 4 5.56 -11.25 -0.02
C GLY A 4 4.27 -11.16 -0.86
N PRO A 5 3.09 -10.99 -0.25
CA PRO A 5 1.83 -10.81 -0.99
C PRO A 5 1.85 -9.63 -1.97
N ILE A 6 2.42 -8.48 -1.59
CA ILE A 6 2.53 -7.32 -2.50
C ILE A 6 3.45 -7.65 -3.69
N MET A 7 4.59 -8.30 -3.47
CA MET A 7 5.46 -8.73 -4.57
C MET A 7 4.75 -9.70 -5.52
N ALA A 8 4.02 -10.69 -4.98
CA ALA A 8 3.26 -11.63 -5.80
C ALA A 8 2.20 -10.92 -6.68
N LEU A 9 1.48 -9.95 -6.09
CA LEU A 9 0.51 -9.11 -6.80
C LEU A 9 1.19 -8.29 -7.91
N MET A 10 2.33 -7.67 -7.64
CA MET A 10 3.09 -6.87 -8.62
C MET A 10 3.57 -7.73 -9.80
N VAL A 11 4.08 -8.93 -9.53
CA VAL A 11 4.49 -9.88 -10.58
C VAL A 11 3.29 -10.30 -11.43
N LEU A 12 2.15 -10.59 -10.82
CA LEU A 12 0.92 -10.93 -11.54
C LEU A 12 0.43 -9.75 -12.40
N ALA A 13 0.37 -8.55 -11.83
CA ALA A 13 -0.03 -7.34 -12.53
C ALA A 13 0.86 -7.08 -13.76
N SER A 14 2.18 -7.24 -13.60
CA SER A 14 3.14 -7.15 -14.70
C SER A 14 2.85 -8.16 -15.81
N LYS A 15 2.60 -9.43 -15.47
CA LYS A 15 2.24 -10.49 -16.43
C LYS A 15 0.92 -10.20 -17.17
N LEU A 16 -0.02 -9.53 -16.52
CA LEU A 16 -1.31 -9.14 -17.10
C LEU A 16 -1.28 -7.78 -17.82
N ASN A 17 -0.09 -7.17 -17.99
CA ASN A 17 0.08 -5.83 -18.55
C ASN A 17 -0.73 -4.73 -17.81
N LYS A 18 -1.04 -4.95 -16.53
CA LYS A 18 -1.70 -3.98 -15.65
C LYS A 18 -0.65 -2.99 -15.16
N ARG A 19 -0.54 -1.85 -15.85
CA ARG A 19 0.50 -0.83 -15.62
C ARG A 19 -0.01 0.37 -14.82
N LYS A 20 -1.33 0.50 -14.67
CA LYS A 20 -1.92 1.61 -13.93
C LYS A 20 -2.08 1.20 -12.48
N VAL A 21 -1.44 1.93 -11.59
CA VAL A 21 -1.46 1.68 -10.15
C VAL A 21 -1.78 2.99 -9.46
N THR A 22 -2.80 2.97 -8.59
CA THR A 22 -3.31 4.17 -7.92
C THR A 22 -3.30 3.95 -6.41
N LEU A 23 -2.65 4.85 -5.68
CA LEU A 23 -2.76 4.94 -4.22
C LEU A 23 -4.10 5.61 -3.88
N LEU A 24 -5.03 4.85 -3.34
CA LEU A 24 -6.37 5.34 -2.99
C LEU A 24 -6.34 6.15 -1.69
N LYS A 25 -5.56 5.70 -0.70
CA LYS A 25 -5.42 6.38 0.59
C LYS A 25 -4.14 5.96 1.29
N TYR A 26 -3.55 6.91 2.01
CA TYR A 26 -2.50 6.68 2.98
C TYR A 26 -2.94 7.26 4.33
N ALA A 27 -2.62 6.56 5.42
CA ALA A 27 -2.90 6.99 6.78
C ALA A 27 -1.88 6.40 7.75
N THR A 28 -1.78 6.96 8.95
CA THR A 28 -0.90 6.49 10.01
C THR A 28 -1.65 6.32 11.32
N SER A 29 -1.13 5.48 12.24
CA SER A 29 -1.69 5.38 13.60
C SER A 29 -1.64 6.72 14.35
N GLY A 30 -0.67 7.58 14.02
CA GLY A 30 -0.55 8.94 14.55
C GLY A 30 -1.67 9.88 14.12
N ASP A 31 -2.43 9.55 13.06
CA ASP A 31 -3.58 10.35 12.63
C ASP A 31 -4.74 10.26 13.64
N ILE A 32 -4.77 9.21 14.47
CA ILE A 32 -5.75 9.03 15.54
C ILE A 32 -5.20 9.53 16.88
N THR A 33 -3.94 9.20 17.20
CA THR A 33 -3.35 9.50 18.52
C THR A 33 -2.75 10.91 18.62
N GLY A 34 -2.43 11.55 17.49
CA GLY A 34 -1.71 12.83 17.44
C GLY A 34 -0.19 12.71 17.67
N ASP A 35 0.26 11.63 18.31
CA ASP A 35 1.68 11.31 18.48
C ASP A 35 2.28 10.71 17.20
N LYS A 36 3.28 11.37 16.66
CA LYS A 36 3.99 11.00 15.42
C LYS A 36 5.43 10.55 15.66
N SER A 37 5.84 10.37 16.92
CA SER A 37 7.21 9.93 17.27
C SER A 37 7.52 8.51 16.81
N ALA A 38 6.52 7.62 16.83
CA ALA A 38 6.58 6.27 16.25
C ALA A 38 5.18 5.83 15.81
N VAL A 39 5.00 5.57 14.50
CA VAL A 39 3.69 5.26 13.92
C VAL A 39 3.74 4.06 12.98
N VAL A 40 2.59 3.40 12.80
CA VAL A 40 2.37 2.40 11.76
C VAL A 40 1.71 3.07 10.56
N GLY A 41 2.30 2.89 9.38
CA GLY A 41 1.74 3.35 8.12
C GLY A 41 0.78 2.33 7.50
N TYR A 42 -0.31 2.82 6.93
CA TYR A 42 -1.33 2.04 6.22
C TYR A 42 -1.54 2.64 4.83
N ALA A 43 -1.57 1.79 3.81
CA ALA A 43 -1.79 2.19 2.42
C ALA A 43 -2.86 1.32 1.77
N SER A 44 -3.74 1.95 0.98
CA SER A 44 -4.70 1.30 0.11
C SER A 44 -4.33 1.58 -1.34
N ILE A 45 -4.06 0.53 -2.12
CA ILE A 45 -3.54 0.63 -3.49
C ILE A 45 -4.38 -0.27 -4.40
N ILE A 46 -4.72 0.22 -5.59
CA ILE A 46 -5.39 -0.54 -6.64
C ILE A 46 -4.50 -0.67 -7.88
N PHE A 47 -4.53 -1.84 -8.52
CA PHE A 47 -3.89 -2.13 -9.80
C PHE A 47 -5.01 -2.27 -10.85
N GLU A 48 -5.04 -1.36 -11.83
CA GLU A 48 -6.09 -1.21 -12.86
C GLU A 48 -5.73 -1.87 -14.20
#